data_AF-A0A1R3G881-F1
#
_entry.id   AF-A0A1R3G881-F1
#
_cell.length_a   1.000
_cell.length_b   1.000
_cell.length_c   1.000
_cell.angle_alpha   90.00
_cell.angle_beta   90.00
_cell.angle_gamma   90.00
#
_symmetry.space_group_name_H-M   'P 1'
#
loop_
_entity.id
_entity.type
_entity.pdbx_description
1 polymer ?
#
loop_
_entity_poly.entity_id
_entity_poly.type
_entity_poly.pdbx_seq_one_letter_code
_entity_poly.pdbx_strand_id
1 'polypeptide(L)'
;MHHFCSLIYFFCILMCPKFAVHAQGFESLLQLPRSGSPRTKTRAKRVLSVGDFGAKGDGHHDDTKAFEHAWKIACSFPVRTRILIPAGHTYLVRPVELGGPCKSRVTLMISGTIVAPKDPDVWDGLNPRKWLYFHQVNHLRVDGGGTVNGMGQEWWARSCKRNKTMALTFHKCKNLKVHNLIVVNSQQMHIAFTNCLRVTVSNLKVIAPATSPNTDGIHISASRGVEVKDSIVRTGDDCVSIVSNSSRIQIRNIFCGPGHGISIGSLGKSKSWAQVHNVFVDGAFISNTENGVRIKTWQGGSGYAANMKFQNVLMENVSYPIIIDQYYCDSNLPCANQTLNVKVDNISFVHIKGTSATEEAIKFACSDSFPCEGLYLEDIRLESYTGGITKSFCWEAYGSSSGLVRPPPCLICTDSFIKQKVGLAVAF
;
A
#
# COMPACT_ATOMS: atom_id res chain seq x y z
N MET A 1 8.03 62.07 3.06
CA MET A 1 9.08 62.88 2.42
C MET A 1 10.15 61.89 1.93
N HIS A 2 10.12 61.50 0.64
CA HIS A 2 11.00 62.00 -0.45
C HIS A 2 12.49 61.65 -0.18
N HIS A 3 13.33 61.00 -0.99
CA HIS A 3 13.45 60.60 -2.41
C HIS A 3 14.52 59.45 -2.48
N PHE A 4 14.41 58.39 -3.28
CA PHE A 4 14.79 58.16 -4.71
C PHE A 4 16.29 58.17 -5.12
N CYS A 5 16.66 57.12 -5.89
CA CYS A 5 17.73 57.01 -6.94
C CYS A 5 19.20 56.86 -6.51
N SER A 6 20.12 56.14 -7.19
CA SER A 6 20.11 55.41 -8.48
C SER A 6 21.32 54.46 -8.57
N LEU A 7 21.22 53.36 -9.34
CA LEU A 7 22.36 52.60 -9.89
C LEU A 7 23.03 53.39 -11.03
N ILE A 8 24.32 53.12 -11.34
CA ILE A 8 24.88 52.91 -12.70
C ILE A 8 26.35 52.42 -12.69
N TYR A 9 26.58 51.45 -13.59
CA TYR A 9 27.75 50.83 -14.24
C TYR A 9 29.19 51.40 -14.14
N PHE A 10 30.16 50.49 -14.20
CA PHE A 10 31.42 50.70 -14.94
C PHE A 10 31.88 49.43 -15.69
N PHE A 11 32.17 49.61 -16.98
CA PHE A 11 32.74 48.64 -17.94
C PHE A 11 34.19 49.08 -18.19
N CYS A 12 35.17 48.18 -18.17
CA CYS A 12 36.55 48.49 -18.59
C CYS A 12 37.05 47.43 -19.59
N ILE A 13 37.20 47.87 -20.83
CA ILE A 13 37.96 47.23 -21.92
C ILE A 13 39.36 47.81 -21.87
N LEU A 14 40.40 46.99 -21.99
CA LEU A 14 41.73 47.48 -22.35
C LEU A 14 42.44 46.52 -23.30
N MET A 15 43.00 47.15 -24.33
CA MET A 15 43.46 46.63 -25.61
C MET A 15 44.90 46.12 -25.58
N CYS A 16 45.15 45.21 -26.51
CA CYS A 16 46.43 44.62 -26.91
C CYS A 16 47.39 45.67 -27.54
N PRO A 17 48.70 45.37 -27.61
CA PRO A 17 49.31 45.35 -28.94
C PRO A 17 50.26 44.16 -29.20
N LYS A 18 50.39 43.87 -30.51
CA LYS A 18 51.10 42.78 -31.20
C LYS A 18 52.61 43.06 -31.39
N PHE A 19 53.42 42.01 -31.60
CA PHE A 19 54.43 41.80 -32.68
C PHE A 19 55.08 40.40 -32.41
N ALA A 20 54.84 39.34 -33.20
CA ALA A 20 55.37 38.93 -34.51
C ALA A 20 56.65 38.04 -34.50
N VAL A 21 56.42 36.72 -34.65
CA VAL A 21 57.11 35.64 -35.41
C VAL A 21 58.63 35.39 -35.27
N HIS A 22 58.97 34.16 -34.84
CA HIS A 22 59.93 33.29 -35.54
C HIS A 22 59.59 31.80 -35.36
N ALA A 23 59.75 31.03 -36.43
CA ALA A 23 59.42 29.60 -36.51
C ALA A 23 60.71 28.76 -36.57
N GLN A 24 60.69 27.55 -35.98
CA GLN A 24 61.20 26.26 -36.51
C GLN A 24 61.49 25.26 -35.37
N GLY A 25 61.18 23.98 -35.61
CA GLY A 25 61.74 22.85 -34.85
C GLY A 25 60.74 21.75 -34.48
N PHE A 26 60.63 20.74 -35.34
CA PHE A 26 60.03 19.43 -35.03
C PHE A 26 61.02 18.62 -34.17
N GLU A 27 60.54 17.93 -33.12
CA GLU A 27 61.14 16.68 -32.64
C GLU A 27 60.09 15.87 -31.86
N SER A 28 60.15 14.57 -32.05
CA SER A 28 59.15 13.57 -31.71
C SER A 28 59.60 12.79 -30.48
N LEU A 29 58.78 12.77 -29.42
CA LEU A 29 58.95 11.78 -28.35
C LEU A 29 57.60 11.17 -27.95
N LEU A 30 57.41 9.96 -28.47
CA LEU A 30 56.44 8.97 -28.01
C LEU A 30 56.53 8.77 -26.49
N GLN A 31 55.46 9.09 -25.77
CA GLN A 31 55.19 8.55 -24.44
C GLN A 31 53.96 7.63 -24.51
N LEU A 32 54.21 6.33 -24.34
CA LEU A 32 53.18 5.32 -24.14
C LEU A 32 52.54 5.49 -22.75
N PRO A 33 51.20 5.49 -22.60
CA PRO A 33 50.58 5.44 -21.29
C PRO A 33 50.66 4.03 -20.71
N ARG A 34 51.27 3.92 -19.53
CA ARG A 34 51.29 2.71 -18.69
C ARG A 34 49.88 2.35 -18.22
N SER A 35 49.50 1.11 -18.52
CA SER A 35 48.66 0.17 -17.78
C SER A 35 47.78 0.71 -16.63
N GLY A 36 46.46 0.61 -16.82
CA GLY A 36 45.62 -0.19 -15.93
C GLY A 36 45.07 0.47 -14.66
N SER A 37 44.06 1.33 -14.80
CA SER A 37 43.03 1.49 -13.76
C SER A 37 41.89 0.50 -14.04
N PRO A 38 41.36 -0.25 -13.06
CA PRO A 38 40.22 -1.13 -13.29
C PRO A 38 39.02 -0.26 -13.63
N ARG A 39 38.68 -0.21 -14.92
CA ARG A 39 37.41 0.32 -15.42
C ARG A 39 36.30 -0.39 -14.62
N THR A 40 35.72 0.31 -13.65
CA THR A 40 34.42 -0.05 -13.10
C THR A 40 33.49 -0.14 -14.29
N LYS A 41 33.13 -1.35 -14.72
CA LYS A 41 32.14 -1.57 -15.78
C LYS A 41 30.85 -0.91 -15.28
N THR A 42 30.58 0.32 -15.73
CA THR A 42 29.27 0.93 -15.62
C THR A 42 28.32 -0.04 -16.29
N ARG A 43 27.53 -0.78 -15.50
CA ARG A 43 26.50 -1.67 -16.04
C ARG A 43 25.59 -0.81 -16.91
N ALA A 44 25.71 -0.98 -18.23
CA ALA A 44 24.89 -0.26 -19.20
C ALA A 44 23.41 -0.48 -18.83
N LYS A 45 22.74 0.60 -18.41
CA LYS A 45 21.30 0.60 -18.17
C LYS A 45 20.65 0.79 -19.53
N ARG A 46 19.88 -0.19 -20.00
CA ARG A 46 19.08 -0.02 -21.22
C ARG A 46 17.77 0.66 -20.86
N VAL A 47 17.38 1.66 -21.64
CA VAL A 47 16.10 2.36 -21.51
C VAL A 47 15.28 2.03 -22.76
N LEU A 48 14.04 1.62 -22.57
CA LEU A 48 13.07 1.29 -23.61
C LEU A 48 11.88 2.22 -23.43
N SER A 49 11.66 3.18 -24.32
CA SER A 49 10.44 3.98 -24.28
C SER A 49 9.30 3.21 -24.91
N VAL A 50 8.09 3.23 -24.34
CA VAL A 50 6.93 2.58 -24.99
C VAL A 50 6.62 3.19 -26.37
N GLY A 51 6.98 4.46 -26.59
CA GLY A 51 6.87 5.11 -27.90
C GLY A 51 7.76 4.48 -28.98
N ASP A 52 8.92 3.91 -28.61
CA ASP A 52 9.81 3.19 -29.53
C ASP A 52 9.15 1.92 -30.10
N PHE A 53 8.07 1.47 -29.47
CA PHE A 53 7.27 0.29 -29.85
C PHE A 53 5.92 0.67 -30.44
N GLY A 54 5.74 1.93 -30.85
CA GLY A 54 4.55 2.41 -31.56
C GLY A 54 3.43 2.95 -30.68
N ALA A 55 3.63 3.07 -29.36
CA ALA A 55 2.65 3.69 -28.47
C ALA A 55 2.43 5.16 -28.86
N LYS A 56 1.16 5.56 -29.02
CA LYS A 56 0.75 6.93 -29.38
C LYS A 56 0.73 7.85 -28.18
N GLY A 57 0.23 7.40 -27.04
CA GLY A 57 0.24 8.20 -25.81
C GLY A 57 -0.71 9.41 -25.84
N ASP A 58 -1.81 9.32 -26.56
CA ASP A 58 -2.85 10.36 -26.67
C ASP A 58 -4.11 10.09 -25.83
N GLY A 59 -4.18 8.96 -25.13
CA GLY A 59 -5.27 8.56 -24.26
C GLY A 59 -6.47 7.94 -24.98
N HIS A 60 -6.39 7.76 -26.30
CA HIS A 60 -7.48 7.27 -27.13
C HIS A 60 -7.10 6.00 -27.92
N HIS A 61 -5.88 5.92 -28.42
CA HIS A 61 -5.41 4.75 -29.14
C HIS A 61 -5.03 3.62 -28.19
N ASP A 62 -5.35 2.38 -28.58
CA ASP A 62 -4.95 1.19 -27.82
C ASP A 62 -3.44 0.97 -27.91
N ASP A 63 -2.73 1.35 -26.84
CA ASP A 63 -1.28 1.26 -26.72
C ASP A 63 -0.80 -0.07 -26.13
N THR A 64 -1.71 -1.03 -25.90
CA THR A 64 -1.43 -2.29 -25.18
C THR A 64 -0.31 -3.09 -25.83
N LYS A 65 -0.28 -3.19 -27.16
CA LYS A 65 0.74 -3.97 -27.90
C LYS A 65 2.15 -3.41 -27.73
N ALA A 66 2.28 -2.09 -27.63
CA ALA A 66 3.57 -1.45 -27.39
C ALA A 66 4.11 -1.79 -25.98
N PHE A 67 3.22 -1.82 -24.97
CA PHE A 67 3.55 -2.22 -23.61
C PHE A 67 3.98 -3.69 -23.53
N GLU A 68 3.23 -4.60 -24.16
CA GLU A 68 3.58 -6.03 -24.25
C GLU A 68 4.94 -6.23 -24.90
N HIS A 69 5.23 -5.52 -25.99
CA HIS A 69 6.49 -5.63 -26.71
C HIS A 69 7.67 -5.09 -25.89
N ALA A 70 7.54 -3.89 -25.33
CA ALA A 70 8.55 -3.30 -24.46
C ALA A 70 8.86 -4.22 -23.25
N TRP A 71 7.83 -4.82 -22.66
CA TRP A 71 7.97 -5.77 -21.56
C TRP A 71 8.70 -7.05 -21.97
N LYS A 72 8.27 -7.69 -23.07
CA LYS A 72 8.88 -8.92 -23.58
C LYS A 72 10.38 -8.74 -23.84
N ILE A 73 10.77 -7.59 -24.40
CA ILE A 73 12.18 -7.23 -24.57
C ILE A 73 12.82 -7.03 -23.20
N ALA A 74 12.33 -6.12 -22.36
CA ALA A 74 12.95 -5.86 -21.06
C ALA A 74 13.16 -7.13 -20.21
N CYS A 75 12.18 -8.03 -20.21
CA CYS A 75 12.17 -9.25 -19.41
C CYS A 75 13.13 -10.33 -19.97
N SER A 76 13.32 -10.39 -21.28
CA SER A 76 14.23 -11.36 -21.93
C SER A 76 15.70 -10.92 -21.94
N PHE A 77 15.99 -9.67 -21.60
CA PHE A 77 17.36 -9.13 -21.61
C PHE A 77 18.17 -9.52 -20.36
N PRO A 78 19.46 -9.90 -20.51
CA PRO A 78 20.31 -10.33 -19.39
C PRO A 78 20.85 -9.16 -18.54
N VAL A 79 20.56 -7.93 -18.93
CA VAL A 79 20.99 -6.70 -18.24
C VAL A 79 19.81 -5.96 -17.64
N ARG A 80 20.09 -5.15 -16.61
CA ARG A 80 19.06 -4.32 -15.97
C ARG A 80 18.44 -3.39 -17.00
N THR A 81 17.12 -3.45 -17.14
CA THR A 81 16.39 -2.70 -18.16
C THR A 81 15.32 -1.82 -17.52
N ARG A 82 15.20 -0.59 -18.02
CA ARG A 82 14.16 0.36 -17.65
C ARG A 82 13.19 0.51 -18.81
N ILE A 83 11.92 0.22 -18.58
CA ILE A 83 10.82 0.62 -19.47
C ILE A 83 10.38 2.02 -19.04
N LEU A 84 10.31 2.97 -19.96
CA LEU A 84 9.90 4.35 -19.71
C LEU A 84 8.53 4.60 -20.33
N ILE A 85 7.62 5.13 -19.53
CA ILE A 85 6.36 5.73 -19.93
C ILE A 85 6.54 7.24 -19.73
N PRO A 86 6.85 8.00 -20.79
CA PRO A 86 7.24 9.40 -20.71
C PRO A 86 6.18 10.30 -20.07
N ALA A 87 6.63 11.35 -19.39
CA ALA A 87 5.76 12.43 -18.93
C ALA A 87 5.11 13.16 -20.12
N GLY A 88 3.98 13.83 -19.87
CA GLY A 88 3.24 14.58 -20.89
C GLY A 88 2.39 13.72 -21.84
N HIS A 89 2.39 12.40 -21.67
CA HIS A 89 1.63 11.46 -22.51
C HIS A 89 0.65 10.64 -21.65
N THR A 90 -0.46 10.22 -22.29
CA THR A 90 -1.50 9.39 -21.68
C THR A 90 -1.67 8.13 -22.52
N TYR A 91 -1.45 6.95 -21.96
CA TYR A 91 -1.50 5.70 -22.70
C TYR A 91 -2.76 4.93 -22.32
N LEU A 92 -3.65 4.70 -23.29
CA LEU A 92 -4.81 3.83 -23.08
C LEU A 92 -4.33 2.38 -23.20
N VAL A 93 -4.43 1.64 -22.11
CA VAL A 93 -3.97 0.25 -22.02
C VAL A 93 -5.14 -0.62 -21.62
N ARG A 94 -5.49 -1.59 -22.47
CA ARG A 94 -6.45 -2.67 -22.18
C ARG A 94 -5.82 -3.66 -21.20
N PRO A 95 -6.61 -4.56 -20.57
CA PRO A 95 -6.08 -5.67 -19.77
C PRO A 95 -4.89 -6.36 -20.43
N VAL A 96 -3.78 -6.43 -19.68
CA VAL A 96 -2.49 -6.91 -20.16
C VAL A 96 -1.77 -7.71 -19.07
N GLU A 97 -1.15 -8.81 -19.48
CA GLU A 97 -0.35 -9.66 -18.61
C GLU A 97 1.15 -9.43 -18.86
N LEU A 98 1.86 -9.01 -17.81
CA LEU A 98 3.28 -8.65 -17.82
C LEU A 98 4.04 -9.68 -16.98
N GLY A 99 4.30 -10.83 -17.58
CA GLY A 99 4.84 -12.02 -16.93
C GLY A 99 6.36 -12.14 -16.87
N GLY A 100 6.85 -12.87 -15.87
CA GLY A 100 8.21 -13.39 -15.77
C GLY A 100 8.30 -14.90 -16.06
N PRO A 101 9.43 -15.56 -15.74
CA PRO A 101 10.61 -15.01 -15.09
C PRO A 101 11.44 -14.13 -16.03
N CYS A 102 11.91 -12.99 -15.53
CA CYS A 102 12.81 -12.12 -16.29
C CYS A 102 14.27 -12.50 -16.04
N LYS A 103 15.11 -12.41 -17.08
CA LYS A 103 16.55 -12.74 -17.01
C LYS A 103 17.33 -11.74 -16.16
N SER A 104 16.81 -10.53 -15.97
CA SER A 104 17.42 -9.50 -15.13
C SER A 104 16.37 -8.61 -14.47
N ARG A 105 16.83 -7.64 -13.68
CA ARG A 105 15.93 -6.69 -13.01
C ARG A 105 15.27 -5.77 -14.03
N VAL A 106 13.94 -5.63 -13.92
CA VAL A 106 13.15 -4.69 -14.74
C VAL A 106 12.70 -3.53 -13.85
N THR A 107 12.84 -2.31 -14.35
CA THR A 107 12.25 -1.12 -13.76
C THR A 107 11.21 -0.56 -14.71
N LEU A 108 9.95 -0.52 -14.31
CA LEU A 108 8.89 0.20 -15.02
C LEU A 108 8.82 1.62 -14.46
N MET A 109 9.24 2.60 -15.27
CA MET A 109 9.26 4.02 -14.93
C MET A 109 8.04 4.71 -15.55
N ILE A 110 6.98 4.82 -14.76
CA ILE A 110 5.72 5.49 -15.07
C ILE A 110 5.86 6.97 -14.72
N SER A 111 6.19 7.82 -15.70
CA SER A 111 6.25 9.28 -15.54
C SER A 111 5.08 10.00 -16.21
N GLY A 112 4.43 9.37 -17.19
CA GLY A 112 3.16 9.81 -17.78
C GLY A 112 1.94 9.23 -17.07
N THR A 113 0.84 9.13 -17.81
CA THR A 113 -0.41 8.54 -17.33
C THR A 113 -0.71 7.24 -18.08
N ILE A 114 -1.12 6.20 -17.38
CA ILE A 114 -1.76 5.01 -17.95
C ILE A 114 -3.25 5.07 -17.60
N VAL A 115 -4.14 4.94 -18.60
CA VAL A 115 -5.59 4.94 -18.40
C VAL A 115 -6.19 3.61 -18.85
N ALA A 116 -7.18 3.13 -18.09
CA ALA A 116 -7.98 1.97 -18.49
C ALA A 116 -9.06 2.38 -19.50
N PRO A 117 -9.62 1.45 -20.29
CA PRO A 117 -10.85 1.69 -21.02
C PRO A 117 -11.98 2.07 -20.07
N LYS A 118 -12.70 3.14 -20.42
CA LYS A 118 -13.84 3.65 -19.63
C LYS A 118 -14.99 2.65 -19.59
N ASP A 119 -15.30 2.07 -20.75
CA ASP A 119 -16.45 1.18 -20.91
C ASP A 119 -16.12 -0.24 -20.42
N PRO A 120 -16.85 -0.76 -19.42
CA PRO A 120 -16.68 -2.12 -18.94
C PRO A 120 -16.81 -3.19 -20.02
N ASP A 121 -17.60 -2.96 -21.06
CA ASP A 121 -17.86 -3.97 -22.09
C ASP A 121 -16.63 -4.25 -22.97
N VAL A 122 -15.64 -3.34 -22.96
CA VAL A 122 -14.31 -3.53 -23.60
C VAL A 122 -13.53 -4.70 -22.99
N TRP A 123 -13.94 -5.17 -21.81
CA TRP A 123 -13.34 -6.25 -21.05
C TRP A 123 -14.01 -7.60 -21.27
N ASP A 124 -15.08 -7.66 -22.08
CA ASP A 124 -15.77 -8.91 -22.37
C ASP A 124 -14.84 -9.92 -23.05
N GLY A 125 -14.93 -11.17 -22.60
CA GLY A 125 -14.03 -12.25 -23.01
C GLY A 125 -12.62 -12.19 -22.41
N LEU A 126 -12.28 -11.17 -21.63
CA LEU A 126 -11.01 -11.03 -20.91
C LEU A 126 -11.19 -11.34 -19.43
N ASN A 127 -10.09 -11.47 -18.69
CA ASN A 127 -10.18 -11.63 -17.24
C ASN A 127 -10.34 -10.24 -16.60
N PRO A 128 -11.53 -9.89 -16.08
CA PRO A 128 -11.75 -8.56 -15.53
C PRO A 128 -10.81 -8.29 -14.36
N ARG A 129 -10.38 -9.30 -13.58
CA ARG A 129 -9.51 -9.07 -12.41
C ARG A 129 -8.06 -8.67 -12.75
N LYS A 130 -7.70 -8.58 -14.02
CA LYS A 130 -6.33 -8.43 -14.48
C LYS A 130 -6.18 -7.23 -15.44
N TRP A 131 -6.16 -6.01 -14.91
CA TRP A 131 -5.79 -4.86 -15.74
C TRP A 131 -4.30 -4.83 -16.06
N LEU A 132 -3.49 -4.25 -15.17
CA LEU A 132 -2.04 -4.27 -15.27
C LEU A 132 -1.56 -5.40 -14.38
N TYR A 133 -1.48 -6.60 -14.96
CA TYR A 133 -1.23 -7.83 -14.23
C TYR A 133 0.22 -8.27 -14.34
N PHE A 134 1.00 -8.04 -13.28
CA PHE A 134 2.37 -8.49 -13.18
C PHE A 134 2.43 -9.84 -12.48
N HIS A 135 3.03 -10.86 -13.10
CA HIS A 135 3.08 -12.18 -12.48
C HIS A 135 4.44 -12.88 -12.59
N GLN A 136 4.81 -13.59 -11.52
CA GLN A 136 6.03 -14.40 -11.45
C GLN A 136 7.32 -13.62 -11.74
N VAL A 137 7.35 -12.32 -11.42
CA VAL A 137 8.51 -11.46 -11.64
C VAL A 137 9.36 -11.38 -10.37
N ASN A 138 10.68 -11.51 -10.52
CA ASN A 138 11.65 -11.28 -9.45
C ASN A 138 12.39 -9.95 -9.66
N HIS A 139 12.55 -9.17 -8.59
CA HIS A 139 13.24 -7.88 -8.62
C HIS A 139 12.62 -6.82 -9.57
N LEU A 140 11.29 -6.78 -9.64
CA LEU A 140 10.57 -5.69 -10.31
C LEU A 140 10.60 -4.41 -9.46
N ARG A 141 10.85 -3.28 -10.09
CA ARG A 141 10.58 -1.94 -9.53
C ARG A 141 9.54 -1.23 -10.40
N VAL A 142 8.45 -0.76 -9.81
CA VAL A 142 7.51 0.17 -10.45
C VAL A 142 7.65 1.52 -9.76
N ASP A 143 7.92 2.56 -10.52
CA ASP A 143 8.33 3.89 -10.05
C ASP A 143 7.93 4.96 -11.06
N GLY A 144 8.08 6.25 -10.73
CA GLY A 144 8.26 7.31 -11.73
C GLY A 144 7.43 8.58 -11.55
N GLY A 145 6.63 8.66 -10.49
CA GLY A 145 5.82 9.83 -10.12
C GLY A 145 4.53 10.01 -10.93
N GLY A 146 4.33 9.19 -11.97
CA GLY A 146 3.19 9.25 -12.87
C GLY A 146 1.93 8.60 -12.31
N THR A 147 0.90 8.57 -13.14
CA THR A 147 -0.48 8.22 -12.75
C THR A 147 -0.93 6.91 -13.41
N VAL A 148 -1.58 6.05 -12.63
CA VAL A 148 -2.35 4.90 -13.11
C VAL A 148 -3.82 5.16 -12.80
N ASN A 149 -4.64 5.37 -13.82
CA ASN A 149 -6.05 5.73 -13.67
C ASN A 149 -6.96 4.60 -14.17
N GLY A 150 -7.69 3.97 -13.25
CA GLY A 150 -8.59 2.86 -13.56
C GLY A 150 -9.91 3.26 -14.21
N MET A 151 -10.25 4.54 -14.33
CA MET A 151 -11.50 4.96 -14.97
C MET A 151 -12.75 4.23 -14.41
N GLY A 152 -12.80 4.03 -13.09
CA GLY A 152 -13.79 3.19 -12.41
C GLY A 152 -15.23 3.70 -12.38
N GLN A 153 -15.52 4.92 -12.84
CA GLN A 153 -16.83 5.56 -12.70
C GLN A 153 -17.98 4.71 -13.29
N GLU A 154 -17.84 4.27 -14.54
CA GLU A 154 -18.82 3.41 -15.20
C GLU A 154 -18.95 2.05 -14.50
N TRP A 155 -17.85 1.55 -13.95
CA TRP A 155 -17.83 0.28 -13.21
C TRP A 155 -18.65 0.38 -11.92
N TRP A 156 -18.51 1.49 -11.20
CA TRP A 156 -19.25 1.79 -9.97
C TRP A 156 -20.73 2.05 -10.25
N ALA A 157 -21.06 2.81 -11.30
CA ALA A 157 -22.44 3.07 -11.70
C ALA A 157 -23.21 1.78 -12.06
N ARG A 158 -22.52 0.79 -12.64
CA ARG A 158 -23.09 -0.51 -13.01
C ARG A 158 -23.00 -1.58 -11.90
N SER A 159 -22.64 -1.24 -10.66
CA SER A 159 -22.38 -2.24 -9.61
C SER A 159 -22.98 -1.88 -8.25
N CYS A 160 -23.65 -2.86 -7.63
CA CYS A 160 -23.85 -2.89 -6.18
C CYS A 160 -22.84 -3.84 -5.49
N LYS A 161 -22.52 -5.01 -6.08
CA LYS A 161 -21.55 -6.02 -5.57
C LYS A 161 -21.10 -7.05 -6.65
N ARG A 162 -20.80 -6.66 -7.90
CA ARG A 162 -20.39 -7.62 -8.95
C ARG A 162 -18.88 -7.58 -9.26
N ASN A 163 -18.31 -8.78 -9.47
CA ASN A 163 -16.90 -9.11 -9.80
C ASN A 163 -16.30 -8.21 -10.87
N LYS A 164 -15.42 -7.27 -10.49
CA LYS A 164 -14.93 -6.26 -11.41
C LYS A 164 -13.51 -5.78 -11.04
N THR A 165 -12.85 -5.18 -12.02
CA THR A 165 -11.41 -5.13 -12.26
C THR A 165 -10.50 -4.52 -11.18
N MET A 166 -9.26 -5.01 -11.09
CA MET A 166 -8.21 -4.46 -10.20
C MET A 166 -7.16 -3.71 -11.02
N ALA A 167 -6.71 -2.54 -10.57
CA ALA A 167 -5.83 -1.70 -11.38
C ALA A 167 -4.40 -2.25 -11.48
N LEU A 168 -3.70 -2.38 -10.35
CA LEU A 168 -2.35 -2.96 -10.29
C LEU A 168 -2.40 -4.27 -9.53
N THR A 169 -2.16 -5.39 -10.21
CA THR A 169 -2.13 -6.70 -9.57
C THR A 169 -0.76 -7.34 -9.72
N PHE A 170 -0.13 -7.65 -8.58
CA PHE A 170 1.13 -8.37 -8.50
C PHE A 170 0.88 -9.77 -7.95
N HIS A 171 1.15 -10.78 -8.76
CA HIS A 171 0.91 -12.18 -8.39
C HIS A 171 2.19 -13.02 -8.44
N LYS A 172 2.53 -13.72 -7.35
CA LYS A 172 3.74 -14.56 -7.27
C LYS A 172 5.03 -13.78 -7.53
N CYS A 173 5.05 -12.48 -7.24
CA CYS A 173 6.22 -11.62 -7.41
C CYS A 173 7.15 -11.70 -6.18
N LYS A 174 8.46 -11.57 -6.41
CA LYS A 174 9.49 -11.61 -5.35
C LYS A 174 10.39 -10.39 -5.42
N ASN A 175 10.81 -9.86 -4.27
CA ASN A 175 11.68 -8.67 -4.18
C ASN A 175 11.12 -7.46 -4.96
N LEU A 176 9.82 -7.22 -4.80
CA LEU A 176 9.07 -6.19 -5.51
C LEU A 176 9.20 -4.84 -4.80
N LYS A 177 9.35 -3.77 -5.58
CA LYS A 177 9.26 -2.39 -5.09
C LYS A 177 8.22 -1.63 -5.89
N VAL A 178 7.22 -1.06 -5.22
CA VAL A 178 6.26 -0.11 -5.79
C VAL A 178 6.45 1.21 -5.08
N HIS A 179 6.84 2.24 -5.81
CA HIS A 179 7.31 3.49 -5.22
C HIS A 179 6.81 4.69 -6.00
N ASN A 180 6.47 5.79 -5.33
CA ASN A 180 6.25 7.09 -5.98
C ASN A 180 5.29 7.02 -7.17
N LEU A 181 4.04 6.62 -6.92
CA LEU A 181 2.98 6.57 -7.93
C LEU A 181 1.70 7.21 -7.39
N ILE A 182 0.91 7.73 -8.33
CA ILE A 182 -0.47 8.12 -8.09
C ILE A 182 -1.37 7.05 -8.73
N VAL A 183 -2.21 6.39 -7.95
CA VAL A 183 -3.16 5.37 -8.44
C VAL A 183 -4.56 5.87 -8.15
N VAL A 184 -5.35 6.13 -9.19
CA VAL A 184 -6.65 6.78 -9.04
C VAL A 184 -7.77 5.98 -9.66
N ASN A 185 -8.95 6.07 -9.05
CA ASN A 185 -10.23 5.59 -9.59
C ASN A 185 -10.15 4.16 -10.12
N SER A 186 -9.57 3.23 -9.36
CA SER A 186 -9.60 1.82 -9.72
C SER A 186 -11.04 1.32 -9.81
N GLN A 187 -11.31 0.40 -10.74
CA GLN A 187 -12.65 -0.16 -10.92
C GLN A 187 -13.14 -0.92 -9.67
N GLN A 188 -12.19 -1.49 -8.91
CA GLN A 188 -12.38 -2.09 -7.59
C GLN A 188 -11.14 -1.75 -6.73
N MET A 189 -10.33 -2.75 -6.36
CA MET A 189 -9.13 -2.53 -5.54
C MET A 189 -8.03 -1.86 -6.37
N HIS A 190 -7.29 -0.92 -5.80
CA HIS A 190 -6.26 -0.17 -6.53
C HIS A 190 -4.98 -0.97 -6.71
N ILE A 191 -4.47 -1.58 -5.64
CA ILE A 191 -3.22 -2.33 -5.66
C ILE A 191 -3.41 -3.65 -4.92
N ALA A 192 -3.06 -4.77 -5.56
CA ALA A 192 -3.12 -6.08 -4.94
C ALA A 192 -1.81 -6.84 -5.01
N PHE A 193 -1.42 -7.41 -3.87
CA PHE A 193 -0.30 -8.32 -3.73
C PHE A 193 -0.83 -9.70 -3.37
N THR A 194 -0.76 -10.62 -4.33
CA THR A 194 -1.21 -11.99 -4.15
C THR A 194 -0.03 -12.94 -4.22
N ASN A 195 0.17 -13.74 -3.18
CA ASN A 195 1.25 -14.74 -3.13
C ASN A 195 2.65 -14.15 -3.35
N CYS A 196 2.89 -12.93 -2.86
CA CYS A 196 4.14 -12.20 -3.05
C CYS A 196 5.10 -12.38 -1.86
N LEU A 197 6.39 -12.20 -2.10
CA LEU A 197 7.44 -12.32 -1.08
C LEU A 197 8.41 -11.13 -1.14
N ARG A 198 8.65 -10.47 0.00
CA ARG A 198 9.53 -9.29 0.11
C ARG A 198 9.06 -8.17 -0.81
N VAL A 199 8.00 -7.49 -0.41
CA VAL A 199 7.40 -6.36 -1.11
C VAL A 199 7.65 -5.09 -0.30
N THR A 200 8.09 -4.02 -0.97
CA THR A 200 8.13 -2.68 -0.37
C THR A 200 7.24 -1.74 -1.18
N VAL A 201 6.29 -1.11 -0.51
CA VAL A 201 5.38 -0.10 -1.04
C VAL A 201 5.68 1.21 -0.32
N SER A 202 5.95 2.29 -1.06
CA SER A 202 6.33 3.57 -0.43
C SER A 202 5.97 4.79 -1.26
N ASN A 203 5.64 5.91 -0.60
CA ASN A 203 5.36 7.19 -1.28
C ASN A 203 4.24 7.06 -2.33
N LEU A 204 3.15 6.39 -2.00
CA LEU A 204 2.00 6.28 -2.89
C LEU A 204 0.91 7.29 -2.54
N LYS A 205 0.17 7.71 -3.57
CA LYS A 205 -1.13 8.38 -3.43
C LYS A 205 -2.19 7.53 -4.09
N VAL A 206 -3.07 6.92 -3.31
CA VAL A 206 -4.16 6.06 -3.80
C VAL A 206 -5.48 6.76 -3.53
N ILE A 207 -6.22 7.10 -4.60
CA ILE A 207 -7.34 8.04 -4.50
C ILE A 207 -8.57 7.58 -5.30
N ALA A 208 -9.70 7.46 -4.64
CA ALA A 208 -11.03 7.34 -5.22
C ALA A 208 -12.07 8.06 -4.34
N PRO A 209 -13.27 8.35 -4.86
CA PRO A 209 -14.35 8.96 -4.07
C PRO A 209 -14.71 8.14 -2.82
N ALA A 210 -15.16 8.79 -1.75
CA ALA A 210 -15.62 8.09 -0.53
C ALA A 210 -16.78 7.10 -0.80
N THR A 211 -17.56 7.37 -1.83
CA THR A 211 -18.74 6.58 -2.21
C THR A 211 -18.42 5.48 -3.22
N SER A 212 -17.17 5.33 -3.67
CA SER A 212 -16.83 4.31 -4.67
C SER A 212 -16.78 2.91 -4.02
N PRO A 213 -17.65 1.97 -4.45
CA PRO A 213 -17.85 0.70 -3.76
C PRO A 213 -16.65 -0.25 -3.93
N ASN A 214 -16.24 -0.91 -2.83
CA ASN A 214 -15.21 -1.95 -2.83
C ASN A 214 -13.86 -1.48 -3.41
N THR A 215 -13.52 -0.23 -3.16
CA THR A 215 -12.31 0.39 -3.69
C THR A 215 -11.14 0.32 -2.71
N ASP A 216 -10.80 -0.89 -2.24
CA ASP A 216 -9.65 -1.07 -1.34
C ASP A 216 -8.41 -0.37 -1.92
N GLY A 217 -7.65 0.31 -1.06
CA GLY A 217 -6.41 0.95 -1.47
C GLY A 217 -5.33 -0.07 -1.76
N ILE A 218 -4.89 -0.76 -0.72
CA ILE A 218 -3.84 -1.78 -0.81
C ILE A 218 -4.35 -3.11 -0.24
N HIS A 219 -4.50 -4.10 -1.10
CA HIS A 219 -4.93 -5.45 -0.75
C HIS A 219 -3.75 -6.42 -0.69
N ILE A 220 -3.59 -7.12 0.43
CA ILE A 220 -2.50 -8.07 0.69
C ILE A 220 -3.08 -9.44 0.98
N SER A 221 -2.79 -10.40 0.10
CA SER A 221 -3.31 -11.77 0.17
C SER A 221 -2.20 -12.80 -0.02
N ALA A 222 -2.19 -13.84 0.80
CA ALA A 222 -1.22 -14.93 0.74
C ALA A 222 0.26 -14.49 0.69
N SER A 223 0.59 -13.32 1.24
CA SER A 223 1.89 -12.67 1.01
C SER A 223 2.73 -12.56 2.28
N ARG A 224 4.06 -12.63 2.14
CA ARG A 224 4.99 -12.62 3.27
C ARG A 224 6.07 -11.56 3.15
N GLY A 225 6.30 -10.81 4.23
CA GLY A 225 7.32 -9.76 4.26
C GLY A 225 6.92 -8.59 3.36
N VAL A 226 5.79 -7.95 3.68
CA VAL A 226 5.29 -6.78 2.97
C VAL A 226 5.46 -5.56 3.89
N GLU A 227 6.12 -4.53 3.39
CA GLU A 227 6.25 -3.23 4.05
C GLU A 227 5.48 -2.19 3.23
N VAL A 228 4.56 -1.47 3.87
CA VAL A 228 3.84 -0.32 3.31
C VAL A 228 4.22 0.91 4.13
N LYS A 229 4.71 1.97 3.49
CA LYS A 229 5.08 3.18 4.22
C LYS A 229 4.87 4.49 3.51
N ASP A 230 4.81 5.56 4.28
CA ASP A 230 4.86 6.95 3.80
C ASP A 230 3.85 7.18 2.65
N SER A 231 2.61 6.72 2.82
CA SER A 231 1.62 6.67 1.74
C SER A 231 0.29 7.26 2.19
N ILE A 232 -0.46 7.79 1.22
CA ILE A 232 -1.78 8.36 1.42
C ILE A 232 -2.78 7.49 0.67
N VAL A 233 -3.82 7.03 1.37
CA VAL A 233 -4.90 6.23 0.79
C VAL A 233 -6.23 6.85 1.18
N ARG A 234 -7.01 7.21 0.16
CA ARG A 234 -8.31 7.85 0.28
C ARG A 234 -9.26 7.17 -0.69
N THR A 235 -10.12 6.29 -0.20
CA THR A 235 -11.01 5.49 -1.07
C THR A 235 -12.37 5.30 -0.42
N GLY A 236 -13.23 4.47 -1.00
CA GLY A 236 -14.54 4.13 -0.43
C GLY A 236 -14.58 2.80 0.31
N ASP A 237 -13.44 2.13 0.53
CA ASP A 237 -13.36 0.87 1.29
C ASP A 237 -12.06 0.80 2.11
N ASP A 238 -11.57 -0.39 2.44
CA ASP A 238 -10.39 -0.61 3.27
C ASP A 238 -9.15 0.15 2.74
N CYS A 239 -8.52 0.95 3.61
CA CYS A 239 -7.26 1.65 3.31
C CYS A 239 -6.16 0.63 3.00
N VAL A 240 -6.01 -0.34 3.90
CA VAL A 240 -5.18 -1.53 3.70
C VAL A 240 -5.98 -2.73 4.18
N SER A 241 -6.18 -3.73 3.32
CA SER A 241 -6.80 -5.01 3.67
C SER A 241 -5.77 -6.13 3.67
N ILE A 242 -5.67 -6.87 4.78
CA ILE A 242 -4.74 -8.00 4.96
C ILE A 242 -5.55 -9.26 5.17
N VAL A 243 -5.52 -10.16 4.19
CA VAL A 243 -6.34 -11.38 4.20
C VAL A 243 -5.51 -12.65 4.33
N SER A 244 -6.19 -13.79 4.35
CA SER A 244 -5.66 -15.12 4.64
C SER A 244 -4.31 -15.46 3.98
N ASN A 245 -3.52 -16.25 4.71
CA ASN A 245 -2.17 -16.71 4.38
C ASN A 245 -1.12 -15.58 4.30
N SER A 246 -1.38 -14.45 4.95
CA SER A 246 -0.45 -13.32 4.98
C SER A 246 0.33 -13.26 6.30
N SER A 247 1.62 -12.93 6.24
CA SER A 247 2.44 -12.80 7.45
C SER A 247 3.62 -11.84 7.33
N ARG A 248 4.12 -11.35 8.48
CA ARG A 248 5.23 -10.38 8.53
C ARG A 248 4.91 -9.14 7.71
N ILE A 249 3.83 -8.46 8.08
CA ILE A 249 3.34 -7.25 7.42
C ILE A 249 3.71 -6.06 8.30
N GLN A 250 4.29 -5.02 7.70
CA GLN A 250 4.65 -3.79 8.38
C GLN A 250 3.99 -2.61 7.67
N ILE A 251 3.26 -1.78 8.41
CA ILE A 251 2.65 -0.54 7.92
C ILE A 251 3.21 0.61 8.75
N ARG A 252 3.76 1.64 8.10
CA ARG A 252 4.39 2.78 8.78
C ARG A 252 4.03 4.12 8.15
N ASN A 253 3.81 5.14 8.96
CA ASN A 253 3.54 6.51 8.51
C ASN A 253 2.49 6.57 7.38
N ILE A 254 1.31 5.99 7.60
CA ILE A 254 0.24 5.95 6.59
C ILE A 254 -0.87 6.95 6.94
N PHE A 255 -1.40 7.62 5.92
CA PHE A 255 -2.64 8.38 6.01
C PHE A 255 -3.76 7.56 5.37
N CYS A 256 -4.82 7.30 6.14
CA CYS A 256 -6.03 6.61 5.68
C CYS A 256 -7.23 7.55 5.85
N GLY A 257 -8.03 7.77 4.81
CA GLY A 257 -9.28 8.52 5.01
C GLY A 257 -9.73 9.38 3.84
N PRO A 258 -10.99 9.27 3.38
CA PRO A 258 -12.06 8.40 3.89
C PRO A 258 -11.87 6.92 3.55
N GLY A 259 -12.80 6.05 3.97
CA GLY A 259 -12.81 4.60 3.70
C GLY A 259 -13.18 3.75 4.92
N HIS A 260 -12.70 2.50 4.97
CA HIS A 260 -13.01 1.54 6.05
C HIS A 260 -11.83 1.24 7.00
N GLY A 261 -10.74 2.01 6.93
CA GLY A 261 -9.59 1.88 7.84
C GLY A 261 -8.61 0.77 7.46
N ILE A 262 -7.79 0.34 8.43
CA ILE A 262 -6.83 -0.75 8.27
C ILE A 262 -7.47 -2.03 8.78
N SER A 263 -7.71 -2.98 7.88
CA SER A 263 -8.50 -4.18 8.17
C SER A 263 -7.70 -5.47 8.03
N ILE A 264 -7.79 -6.32 9.04
CA ILE A 264 -7.43 -7.73 8.98
C ILE A 264 -8.70 -8.53 8.64
N GLY A 265 -8.64 -9.29 7.55
CA GLY A 265 -9.74 -10.09 7.05
C GLY A 265 -10.55 -9.45 5.92
N SER A 266 -11.70 -10.00 5.55
CA SER A 266 -12.41 -11.03 6.31
C SER A 266 -11.72 -12.41 6.26
N LEU A 267 -11.66 -13.08 7.41
CA LEU A 267 -11.01 -14.39 7.55
C LEU A 267 -12.04 -15.49 7.78
N GLY A 268 -11.79 -16.69 7.24
CA GLY A 268 -12.64 -17.85 7.53
C GLY A 268 -13.92 -17.97 6.71
N LYS A 269 -14.08 -17.17 5.64
CA LYS A 269 -15.27 -17.18 4.78
C LYS A 269 -15.60 -18.60 4.29
N SER A 270 -16.88 -18.95 4.26
CA SER A 270 -17.36 -20.26 3.79
C SER A 270 -16.72 -21.44 4.53
N LYS A 271 -16.57 -21.31 5.86
CA LYS A 271 -15.97 -22.32 6.74
C LYS A 271 -14.50 -22.66 6.41
N SER A 272 -13.82 -21.77 5.69
CA SER A 272 -12.42 -22.00 5.30
C SER A 272 -11.48 -21.87 6.49
N TRP A 273 -10.34 -22.55 6.42
CA TRP A 273 -9.21 -22.27 7.28
C TRP A 273 -8.49 -20.99 6.83
N ALA A 274 -8.15 -20.11 7.75
CA ALA A 274 -7.44 -18.87 7.48
C ALA A 274 -6.38 -18.56 8.53
N GLN A 275 -5.27 -17.95 8.08
CA GLN A 275 -4.26 -17.42 8.98
C GLN A 275 -3.79 -16.02 8.59
N VAL A 276 -3.60 -15.15 9.58
CA VAL A 276 -2.84 -13.91 9.44
C VAL A 276 -2.02 -13.72 10.70
N HIS A 277 -0.71 -13.48 10.58
CA HIS A 277 0.09 -13.28 11.78
C HIS A 277 1.34 -12.41 11.59
N ASN A 278 1.85 -11.86 12.70
CA ASN A 278 2.98 -10.93 12.72
C ASN A 278 2.69 -9.68 11.88
N VAL A 279 1.66 -8.93 12.29
CA VAL A 279 1.29 -7.64 11.67
C VAL A 279 1.66 -6.51 12.62
N PHE A 280 2.40 -5.52 12.10
CA PHE A 280 2.84 -4.37 12.86
C PHE A 280 2.44 -3.08 12.16
N VAL A 281 1.62 -2.27 12.81
CA VAL A 281 1.24 -0.93 12.34
C VAL A 281 1.84 0.07 13.31
N ASP A 282 2.62 1.02 12.79
CA ASP A 282 3.34 2.02 13.60
C ASP A 282 3.36 3.38 12.92
N GLY A 283 2.59 4.33 13.46
CA GLY A 283 2.38 5.62 12.83
C GLY A 283 1.29 5.55 11.77
N ALA A 284 0.05 5.84 12.17
CA ALA A 284 -1.05 6.00 11.23
C ALA A 284 -1.90 7.22 11.63
N PHE A 285 -2.32 7.98 10.62
CA PHE A 285 -3.39 8.96 10.78
C PHE A 285 -4.61 8.45 10.02
N ILE A 286 -5.71 8.22 10.74
CA ILE A 286 -6.94 7.67 10.18
C ILE A 286 -8.07 8.67 10.37
N SER A 287 -8.66 9.16 9.29
CA SER A 287 -9.69 10.21 9.37
C SER A 287 -10.91 9.94 8.51
N ASN A 288 -12.10 10.30 9.01
CA ASN A 288 -13.36 10.19 8.26
C ASN A 288 -13.59 8.78 7.70
N THR A 289 -13.24 7.75 8.47
CA THR A 289 -13.40 6.34 8.09
C THR A 289 -14.49 5.67 8.93
N GLU A 290 -15.06 4.60 8.39
CA GLU A 290 -15.96 3.74 9.15
C GLU A 290 -15.23 3.06 10.32
N ASN A 291 -13.99 2.60 10.11
CA ASN A 291 -13.22 1.92 11.16
C ASN A 291 -11.81 2.50 11.24
N GLY A 292 -11.18 2.38 12.40
CA GLY A 292 -9.76 2.68 12.57
C GLY A 292 -8.92 1.46 12.24
N VAL A 293 -8.65 0.65 13.26
CA VAL A 293 -8.01 -0.68 13.12
C VAL A 293 -9.04 -1.77 13.38
N ARG A 294 -9.20 -2.67 12.41
CA ARG A 294 -10.28 -3.67 12.38
C ARG A 294 -9.76 -5.08 12.21
N ILE A 295 -10.33 -6.04 12.94
CA ILE A 295 -10.19 -7.48 12.68
C ILE A 295 -11.60 -8.05 12.45
N LYS A 296 -11.84 -8.68 11.30
CA LYS A 296 -13.14 -9.26 10.93
C LYS A 296 -13.00 -10.73 10.56
N THR A 297 -13.75 -11.62 11.23
CA THR A 297 -13.75 -13.06 10.96
C THR A 297 -15.17 -13.59 10.78
N TRP A 298 -15.34 -14.55 9.87
CA TRP A 298 -16.62 -15.19 9.60
C TRP A 298 -16.88 -16.32 10.58
N GLN A 299 -18.11 -16.37 11.09
CA GLN A 299 -18.60 -17.55 11.82
C GLN A 299 -18.54 -18.81 10.94
N GLY A 300 -18.20 -19.93 11.54
CA GLY A 300 -17.93 -21.20 10.89
C GLY A 300 -16.48 -21.36 10.40
N GLY A 301 -15.69 -20.29 10.38
CA GLY A 301 -14.28 -20.31 9.98
C GLY A 301 -13.38 -21.07 10.96
N SER A 302 -12.13 -21.31 10.57
CA SER A 302 -11.10 -21.92 11.43
C SER A 302 -9.71 -21.33 11.17
N GLY A 303 -8.75 -21.62 12.04
CA GLY A 303 -7.38 -21.09 11.95
C GLY A 303 -7.12 -19.97 12.96
N TYR A 304 -6.28 -18.99 12.63
CA TYR A 304 -5.86 -17.97 13.61
C TYR A 304 -5.46 -16.60 13.02
N ALA A 305 -5.80 -15.54 13.73
CA ALA A 305 -5.29 -14.19 13.55
C ALA A 305 -4.49 -13.81 14.79
N ALA A 306 -3.16 -13.76 14.70
CA ALA A 306 -2.34 -13.64 15.91
C ALA A 306 -1.09 -12.78 15.80
N ASN A 307 -0.56 -12.35 16.94
CA ASN A 307 0.69 -11.60 17.07
C ASN A 307 0.64 -10.30 16.26
N MET A 308 -0.21 -9.38 16.69
CA MET A 308 -0.39 -8.10 16.01
C MET A 308 -0.21 -6.95 16.99
N LYS A 309 0.41 -5.87 16.52
CA LYS A 309 0.53 -4.64 17.30
C LYS A 309 0.20 -3.43 16.44
N PHE A 310 -0.78 -2.68 16.89
CA PHE A 310 -1.19 -1.40 16.33
C PHE A 310 -0.73 -0.32 17.30
N GLN A 311 0.22 0.52 16.88
CA GLN A 311 0.80 1.54 17.75
C GLN A 311 0.91 2.91 17.08
N ASN A 312 0.91 3.95 17.91
CA ASN A 312 1.07 5.34 17.49
C ASN A 312 0.05 5.71 16.40
N VAL A 313 -1.24 5.53 16.70
CA VAL A 313 -2.34 5.80 15.77
C VAL A 313 -3.11 7.03 16.25
N LEU A 314 -3.24 8.03 15.38
CA LEU A 314 -4.07 9.20 15.59
C LEU A 314 -5.34 9.08 14.74
N MET A 315 -6.50 9.28 15.35
CA MET A 315 -7.80 9.14 14.69
C MET A 315 -8.62 10.43 14.73
N GLU A 316 -9.34 10.73 13.66
CA GLU A 316 -10.24 11.88 13.59
C GLU A 316 -11.56 11.49 12.93
N ASN A 317 -12.69 11.65 13.63
CA ASN A 317 -14.01 11.34 13.10
C ASN A 317 -14.09 9.91 12.52
N VAL A 318 -13.72 8.92 13.33
CA VAL A 318 -13.72 7.50 12.94
C VAL A 318 -14.88 6.77 13.62
N SER A 319 -15.76 6.09 12.88
CA SER A 319 -16.98 5.51 13.48
C SER A 319 -16.69 4.41 14.50
N TYR A 320 -15.85 3.43 14.17
CA TYR A 320 -15.38 2.37 15.08
C TYR A 320 -13.83 2.36 15.13
N PRO A 321 -13.23 3.19 15.99
CA PRO A 321 -11.78 3.34 16.11
C PRO A 321 -11.01 2.02 16.29
N ILE A 322 -11.42 1.19 17.25
CA ILE A 322 -10.79 -0.11 17.53
C ILE A 322 -11.88 -1.17 17.52
N ILE A 323 -11.80 -2.12 16.58
CA ILE A 323 -12.85 -3.13 16.43
C ILE A 323 -12.29 -4.54 16.14
N ILE A 324 -12.81 -5.52 16.86
CA ILE A 324 -12.71 -6.95 16.56
C ILE A 324 -14.14 -7.49 16.45
N ASP A 325 -14.49 -8.04 15.30
CA ASP A 325 -15.80 -8.60 15.00
C ASP A 325 -15.66 -10.02 14.48
N GLN A 326 -15.91 -11.00 15.35
CA GLN A 326 -15.96 -12.42 14.98
C GLN A 326 -17.35 -12.88 14.48
N TYR A 327 -18.31 -11.96 14.37
CA TYR A 327 -19.66 -12.20 13.85
C TYR A 327 -19.85 -11.57 12.46
N TYR A 328 -18.74 -11.31 11.75
CA TYR A 328 -18.76 -10.59 10.48
C TYR A 328 -19.66 -11.28 9.45
N CYS A 329 -20.56 -10.50 8.86
CA CYS A 329 -21.52 -10.96 7.87
C CYS A 329 -21.70 -9.92 6.76
N ASP A 330 -21.27 -10.27 5.54
CA ASP A 330 -21.44 -9.43 4.34
C ASP A 330 -22.71 -9.81 3.57
N SER A 331 -23.87 -9.72 4.24
CA SER A 331 -25.19 -10.06 3.71
C SER A 331 -26.26 -9.14 4.29
N ASN A 332 -27.29 -8.83 3.49
CA ASN A 332 -28.45 -8.06 3.94
C ASN A 332 -29.33 -8.84 4.94
N LEU A 333 -29.27 -10.17 4.88
CA LEU A 333 -29.86 -11.05 5.89
C LEU A 333 -28.80 -11.43 6.92
N PRO A 334 -29.15 -11.44 8.23
CA PRO A 334 -28.25 -11.91 9.27
C PRO A 334 -27.72 -13.30 8.94
N CYS A 335 -26.41 -13.48 9.06
CA CYS A 335 -25.79 -14.78 8.90
C CYS A 335 -26.27 -15.71 10.02
N ALA A 336 -26.47 -16.98 9.71
CA ALA A 336 -26.79 -17.97 10.73
C ALA A 336 -25.61 -18.10 11.71
N ASN A 337 -25.94 -18.10 13.01
CA ASN A 337 -24.95 -18.33 14.04
C ASN A 337 -24.28 -19.69 13.85
N GLN A 338 -22.95 -19.70 13.93
CA GLN A 338 -22.14 -20.90 13.88
C GLN A 338 -21.11 -20.85 15.00
N THR A 339 -20.80 -22.02 15.56
CA THR A 339 -19.93 -22.15 16.73
C THR A 339 -18.47 -21.88 16.37
N LEU A 340 -17.94 -22.53 15.32
CA LEU A 340 -16.52 -22.40 14.95
C LEU A 340 -16.15 -20.97 14.56
N ASN A 341 -14.92 -20.56 14.88
CA ASN A 341 -14.36 -19.30 14.41
C ASN A 341 -12.85 -19.36 14.22
N VAL A 342 -12.29 -18.34 13.57
CA VAL A 342 -10.85 -18.08 13.53
C VAL A 342 -10.43 -17.59 14.91
N LYS A 343 -9.45 -18.24 15.55
CA LYS A 343 -8.91 -17.80 16.85
C LYS A 343 -8.26 -16.42 16.72
N VAL A 344 -8.59 -15.48 17.60
CA VAL A 344 -7.92 -14.16 17.68
C VAL A 344 -7.07 -14.13 18.94
N ASP A 345 -5.76 -13.92 18.79
CA ASP A 345 -4.82 -14.10 19.90
C ASP A 345 -3.64 -13.11 19.87
N ASN A 346 -3.22 -12.63 21.04
CA ASN A 346 -2.06 -11.75 21.21
C ASN A 346 -2.12 -10.51 20.30
N ILE A 347 -3.08 -9.62 20.58
CA ILE A 347 -3.31 -8.38 19.85
C ILE A 347 -3.09 -7.19 20.78
N SER A 348 -2.14 -6.33 20.43
CA SER A 348 -1.79 -5.14 21.21
C SER A 348 -2.23 -3.85 20.50
N PHE A 349 -2.89 -2.97 21.24
CA PHE A 349 -3.23 -1.61 20.84
C PHE A 349 -2.53 -0.64 21.80
N VAL A 350 -1.64 0.21 21.27
CA VAL A 350 -0.73 1.02 22.10
C VAL A 350 -0.66 2.46 21.58
N HIS A 351 -0.80 3.45 22.47
CA HIS A 351 -0.73 4.88 22.11
C HIS A 351 -1.72 5.26 20.99
N ILE A 352 -2.98 4.84 21.11
CA ILE A 352 -4.03 5.19 20.15
C ILE A 352 -4.84 6.36 20.70
N LYS A 353 -4.86 7.48 19.99
CA LYS A 353 -5.51 8.72 20.42
C LYS A 353 -6.41 9.26 19.30
N GLY A 354 -7.46 9.99 19.65
CA GLY A 354 -8.30 10.62 18.63
C GLY A 354 -9.75 10.76 18.99
N THR A 355 -10.59 10.88 17.96
CA THR A 355 -12.04 11.04 18.10
C THR A 355 -12.84 9.94 17.38
N SER A 356 -13.87 9.46 18.08
CA SER A 356 -14.84 8.48 17.62
C SER A 356 -16.11 9.19 17.12
N ALA A 357 -16.61 8.80 15.95
CA ALA A 357 -17.88 9.31 15.42
C ALA A 357 -19.11 8.58 15.98
N THR A 358 -18.91 7.41 16.63
CA THR A 358 -19.97 6.69 17.35
C THR A 358 -19.63 6.51 18.83
N GLU A 359 -20.61 6.11 19.64
CA GLU A 359 -20.40 5.83 21.07
C GLU A 359 -19.42 4.68 21.31
N GLU A 360 -19.48 3.61 20.51
CA GLU A 360 -18.64 2.41 20.68
C GLU A 360 -17.23 2.64 20.11
N ALA A 361 -16.39 3.34 20.86
CA ALA A 361 -15.03 3.65 20.41
C ALA A 361 -14.10 2.43 20.43
N ILE A 362 -14.36 1.49 21.34
CA ILE A 362 -13.68 0.18 21.42
C ILE A 362 -14.76 -0.90 21.38
N LYS A 363 -14.67 -1.81 20.42
CA LYS A 363 -15.65 -2.90 20.25
C LYS A 363 -14.97 -4.23 20.02
N PHE A 364 -15.07 -5.14 20.99
CA PHE A 364 -14.60 -6.51 20.88
C PHE A 364 -15.80 -7.46 20.98
N ALA A 365 -16.27 -7.94 19.84
CA ALA A 365 -17.32 -8.94 19.75
C ALA A 365 -16.70 -10.29 19.35
N CYS A 366 -16.33 -11.09 20.36
CA CYS A 366 -15.62 -12.35 20.18
C CYS A 366 -16.54 -13.57 20.35
N SER A 367 -16.14 -14.75 19.91
CA SER A 367 -16.98 -15.96 19.94
C SER A 367 -16.97 -16.63 21.31
N ASP A 368 -18.13 -17.10 21.79
CA ASP A 368 -18.26 -17.91 23.01
C ASP A 368 -17.35 -19.15 23.04
N SER A 369 -17.08 -19.74 21.88
CA SER A 369 -16.25 -20.95 21.77
C SER A 369 -14.83 -20.69 21.28
N PHE A 370 -14.56 -19.49 20.78
CA PHE A 370 -13.24 -19.03 20.33
C PHE A 370 -13.02 -17.60 20.80
N PRO A 371 -12.94 -17.38 22.13
CA PRO A 371 -12.79 -16.05 22.71
C PRO A 371 -11.51 -15.38 22.18
N CYS A 372 -11.50 -14.05 22.20
CA CYS A 372 -10.27 -13.31 21.93
C CYS A 372 -9.38 -13.34 23.16
N GLU A 373 -8.16 -13.83 23.01
CA GLU A 373 -7.21 -13.98 24.12
C GLU A 373 -5.97 -13.09 23.92
N GLY A 374 -5.31 -12.73 25.02
CA GLY A 374 -4.09 -11.93 24.96
C GLY A 374 -4.30 -10.55 24.37
N LEU A 375 -5.48 -9.95 24.54
CA LEU A 375 -5.70 -8.56 24.16
C LEU A 375 -4.97 -7.64 25.14
N TYR A 376 -4.33 -6.60 24.60
CA TYR A 376 -3.59 -5.64 25.41
C TYR A 376 -3.89 -4.21 24.96
N LEU A 377 -4.32 -3.36 25.91
CA LEU A 377 -4.59 -1.95 25.71
C LEU A 377 -3.61 -1.09 26.52
N GLU A 378 -2.89 -0.19 25.88
CA GLU A 378 -1.99 0.74 26.57
C GLU A 378 -2.16 2.16 26.05
N ASP A 379 -2.41 3.10 26.96
CA ASP A 379 -2.52 4.55 26.67
C ASP A 379 -3.45 4.86 25.48
N ILE A 380 -4.71 4.48 25.65
CA ILE A 380 -5.79 4.72 24.68
C ILE A 380 -6.57 5.97 25.09
N ARG A 381 -6.77 6.92 24.18
CA ARG A 381 -7.60 8.10 24.42
C ARG A 381 -8.49 8.40 23.21
N LEU A 382 -9.71 7.90 23.25
CA LEU A 382 -10.71 8.07 22.20
C LEU A 382 -11.91 8.85 22.75
N GLU A 383 -12.03 10.10 22.33
CA GLU A 383 -13.11 11.02 22.74
C GLU A 383 -14.23 11.06 21.69
N SER A 384 -15.40 11.58 22.01
CA SER A 384 -16.45 11.75 20.99
C SER A 384 -16.09 12.89 20.03
N TYR A 385 -16.27 12.68 18.73
CA TYR A 385 -16.08 13.72 17.70
C TYR A 385 -17.15 14.81 17.76
N THR A 386 -18.40 14.43 18.03
CA THR A 386 -19.57 15.33 18.03
C THR A 386 -19.95 15.82 19.43
N GLY A 387 -19.15 15.48 20.45
CA GLY A 387 -19.52 15.64 21.86
C GLY A 387 -20.28 14.42 22.40
N GLY A 388 -20.35 14.28 23.72
CA GLY A 388 -20.92 13.09 24.39
C GLY A 388 -19.85 12.11 24.89
N ILE A 389 -20.29 10.91 25.24
CA ILE A 389 -19.46 9.88 25.87
C ILE A 389 -19.10 8.77 24.88
N THR A 390 -17.84 8.36 24.90
CA THR A 390 -17.39 7.11 24.28
C THR A 390 -17.47 5.97 25.29
N LYS A 391 -17.68 4.75 24.80
CA LYS A 391 -17.81 3.52 25.58
C LYS A 391 -16.98 2.40 24.95
N SER A 392 -16.68 1.41 25.78
CA SER A 392 -16.09 0.14 25.34
C SER A 392 -17.14 -0.97 25.43
N PHE A 393 -17.24 -1.78 24.39
CA PHE A 393 -18.03 -3.01 24.34
C PHE A 393 -17.08 -4.21 24.26
N CYS A 394 -17.28 -5.19 25.14
CA CYS A 394 -16.51 -6.43 25.16
C CYS A 394 -17.45 -7.62 25.37
N TRP A 395 -17.30 -8.62 24.53
CA TRP A 395 -17.93 -9.92 24.67
C TRP A 395 -16.85 -10.98 24.42
N GLU A 396 -16.64 -11.88 25.38
CA GLU A 396 -15.65 -12.97 25.31
C GLU A 396 -14.24 -12.51 24.92
N ALA A 397 -13.84 -11.36 25.50
CA ALA A 397 -12.59 -10.67 25.22
C ALA A 397 -11.72 -10.60 26.48
N TYR A 398 -10.60 -11.32 26.45
CA TYR A 398 -9.72 -11.56 27.59
C TYR A 398 -8.37 -10.89 27.38
N GLY A 399 -7.88 -10.23 28.43
CA GLY A 399 -6.67 -9.44 28.29
C GLY A 399 -6.30 -8.61 29.50
N SER A 400 -5.46 -7.61 29.27
CA SER A 400 -5.04 -6.65 30.27
C SER A 400 -4.93 -5.24 29.70
N SER A 401 -4.86 -4.25 30.58
CA SER A 401 -4.65 -2.86 30.20
C SER A 401 -3.61 -2.20 31.11
N SER A 402 -2.94 -1.18 30.58
CA SER A 402 -1.94 -0.37 31.28
C SER A 402 -2.08 1.11 30.90
N GLY A 403 -1.63 2.00 31.77
CA GLY A 403 -1.70 3.45 31.53
C GLY A 403 -3.13 4.00 31.48
N LEU A 404 -3.32 5.12 30.78
CA LEU A 404 -4.62 5.77 30.66
C LEU A 404 -5.42 5.14 29.52
N VAL A 405 -6.52 4.44 29.82
CA VAL A 405 -7.43 3.89 28.82
C VAL A 405 -8.79 4.58 28.91
N ARG A 406 -9.12 5.36 27.87
CA ARG A 406 -10.40 6.06 27.68
C ARG A 406 -10.94 5.77 26.28
N PRO A 407 -12.19 5.28 26.14
CA PRO A 407 -13.13 4.92 27.21
C PRO A 407 -12.63 3.79 28.13
N PRO A 408 -13.20 3.63 29.34
CA PRO A 408 -12.74 2.63 30.31
C PRO A 408 -12.73 1.21 29.70
N PRO A 409 -11.67 0.41 29.90
CA PRO A 409 -11.55 -0.91 29.32
C PRO A 409 -12.61 -1.86 29.90
N CYS A 410 -13.07 -2.80 29.07
CA CYS A 410 -14.06 -3.84 29.43
C CYS A 410 -13.51 -5.27 29.32
N LEU A 411 -12.18 -5.42 29.23
CA LEU A 411 -11.53 -6.72 29.10
C LEU A 411 -11.72 -7.57 30.35
N ILE A 412 -11.95 -8.88 30.16
CA ILE A 412 -11.99 -9.85 31.25
C ILE A 412 -10.55 -10.18 31.65
N CYS A 413 -10.20 -9.95 32.91
CA CYS A 413 -8.88 -10.27 33.44
C CYS A 413 -8.70 -11.79 33.54
N THR A 414 -7.66 -12.34 32.92
CA THR A 414 -7.25 -13.73 33.17
C THR A 414 -6.43 -13.78 34.47
N ASP A 415 -6.91 -14.51 35.48
CA ASP A 415 -6.25 -14.69 36.80
C ASP A 415 -4.81 -15.23 36.73
N SER A 416 -4.37 -15.71 35.57
CA SER A 416 -3.02 -16.26 35.34
C SER A 416 -1.90 -15.21 35.48
N PHE A 417 -2.15 -13.93 35.22
CA PHE A 417 -1.13 -12.87 35.38
C PHE A 417 -0.96 -12.40 36.83
N ILE A 418 -1.98 -12.55 37.68
CA ILE A 418 -1.87 -12.21 39.11
C ILE A 418 -0.97 -13.24 39.83
N LYS A 419 -1.09 -14.53 39.48
CA LYS A 419 -0.22 -15.57 40.06
C LYS A 419 1.25 -15.41 39.70
N GLN A 420 1.57 -14.82 38.54
CA GLN A 420 2.96 -14.59 38.15
C GLN A 420 3.60 -13.41 38.90
N LYS A 421 2.84 -12.36 39.24
CA LYS A 421 3.34 -11.25 40.07
C LYS A 421 3.42 -11.61 41.56
N VAL A 422 2.50 -12.43 42.08
CA VAL A 422 2.55 -12.87 43.49
C VAL A 422 3.66 -13.90 43.71
N GLY A 423 3.98 -14.73 42.71
CA GLY A 423 5.09 -15.69 42.79
C GLY A 423 6.50 -15.09 42.70
N LEU A 424 6.64 -13.86 42.19
CA LEU A 424 7.93 -13.13 42.09
C LEU A 424 8.19 -12.21 43.29
N ALA A 425 7.18 -11.92 44.12
CA ALA A 425 7.33 -11.13 45.35
C ALA A 425 7.65 -11.98 46.59
N VAL A 426 7.78 -13.30 46.43
CA VAL A 426 8.12 -14.25 47.51
C VAL A 426 9.27 -15.16 47.05
N ALA A 427 10.42 -14.56 46.74
CA ALA A 427 11.69 -15.27 46.64
C ALA A 427 12.86 -14.28 46.84
N PHE A 428 13.39 -14.30 48.07
CA PHE A 428 14.57 -13.63 48.63
C PHE A 428 14.48 -12.14 48.95
#